data_AF-A0AB37UBV9-F1
#
_entry.id   AF-A0AB37UBV9-F1
#
_cell.length_a   1.000
_cell.length_b   1.000
_cell.length_c   1.000
_cell.angle_alpha   90.00
_cell.angle_beta   90.00
_cell.angle_gamma   90.00
#
_symmetry.space_group_name_H-M   'P 1'
#
loop_
_entity.id
_entity.type
_entity.pdbx_description
1 polymer ?
#
loop_
_entity_poly.entity_id
_entity_poly.type
_entity_poly.pdbx_seq_one_letter_code
_entity_poly.pdbx_strand_id
1 'polypeptide(L)'
;MPFHYQLYDYWLRSTGIWVSPLLTLNVDWLNESEISAIAQIHALERVEFGIKMSWEYRKKLDSDYMSWCVDTKHPNVVFTDKSISHNSAPSIFSYQMRDPNRLVMSVGKYEETIVLESYNKRLREHRYEGKLMRRLWETKVDATIAPLAMVS
;
A
#
# COMPACT_ATOMS: atom_id res chain seq x y z
N MET A 1 -10.69 0.08 -19.81
CA MET A 1 -9.77 0.59 -18.77
C MET A 1 -10.49 0.51 -17.43
N PRO A 2 -9.79 0.23 -16.32
CA PRO A 2 -10.37 0.25 -14.98
C PRO A 2 -10.98 1.63 -14.68
N PHE A 3 -12.05 1.66 -13.90
CA PHE A 3 -12.60 2.92 -13.39
C PHE A 3 -11.54 3.66 -12.56
N HIS A 4 -10.78 2.92 -11.77
CA HIS A 4 -9.65 3.42 -10.97
C HIS A 4 -8.30 3.42 -11.74
N TYR A 5 -8.28 3.71 -13.05
CA TYR A 5 -7.08 3.52 -13.90
C TYR A 5 -5.80 4.21 -13.40
N GLN A 6 -5.87 5.45 -12.92
CA GLN A 6 -4.69 6.16 -12.41
C GLN A 6 -4.10 5.49 -11.17
N LEU A 7 -4.98 5.00 -10.29
CA LEU A 7 -4.57 4.27 -9.09
C LEU A 7 -3.97 2.91 -9.49
N TYR A 8 -4.60 2.21 -10.45
CA TYR A 8 -4.10 0.96 -11.00
C TYR A 8 -2.68 1.11 -11.56
N ASP A 9 -2.46 2.08 -12.45
CA ASP A 9 -1.15 2.33 -13.07
C ASP A 9 -0.08 2.76 -12.05
N TYR A 10 -0.47 3.51 -11.03
CA TYR A 10 0.39 3.87 -9.91
C TYR A 10 0.87 2.63 -9.14
N TRP A 11 -0.07 1.73 -8.78
CA TRP A 11 0.27 0.53 -8.03
C TRP A 11 0.99 -0.51 -8.86
N LEU A 12 0.67 -0.64 -10.15
CA LEU A 12 1.40 -1.48 -11.09
C LEU A 12 2.91 -1.18 -11.05
N ARG A 13 3.28 0.10 -11.11
CA ARG A 13 4.69 0.53 -11.01
C ARG A 13 5.27 0.36 -9.60
N SER A 14 4.42 0.43 -8.59
CA SER A 14 4.79 0.25 -7.18
C SER A 14 5.02 -1.20 -6.77
N THR A 15 4.61 -2.19 -7.57
CA THR A 15 4.76 -3.61 -7.22
C THR A 15 6.22 -4.03 -7.05
N GLY A 16 6.50 -4.95 -6.14
CA GLY A 16 7.83 -5.46 -5.81
C GLY A 16 8.36 -5.02 -4.44
N ILE A 17 9.65 -5.26 -4.23
CA ILE A 17 10.31 -5.08 -2.93
C ILE A 17 10.95 -3.70 -2.84
N TRP A 18 10.68 -3.00 -1.74
CA TRP A 18 11.19 -1.68 -1.41
C TRP A 18 11.93 -1.72 -0.07
N VAL A 19 13.06 -1.03 -0.01
CA VAL A 19 13.92 -1.02 1.17
C VAL A 19 14.12 0.41 1.66
N SER A 20 14.01 0.58 2.97
CA SER A 20 14.38 1.80 3.69
C SER A 20 15.27 1.46 4.90
N PRO A 21 15.87 2.46 5.56
CA PRO A 21 16.55 2.23 6.84
C PRO A 21 15.64 1.67 7.94
N LEU A 22 14.32 1.83 7.83
CA LEU A 22 13.35 1.41 8.85
C LEU A 22 12.85 -0.02 8.63
N LEU A 23 12.46 -0.33 7.39
CA LEU A 23 11.75 -1.55 7.04
C LEU A 23 12.04 -1.99 5.60
N THR A 24 11.77 -3.25 5.33
CA THR A 24 11.57 -3.79 3.99
C THR A 24 10.07 -3.90 3.74
N LEU A 25 9.56 -3.35 2.63
CA LEU A 25 8.16 -3.42 2.21
C LEU A 25 8.07 -4.26 0.94
N ASN A 26 7.17 -5.22 0.91
CA ASN A 26 6.75 -5.92 -0.28
C ASN A 26 5.35 -5.43 -0.70
N VAL A 27 5.17 -5.18 -2.00
CA VAL A 27 3.91 -4.71 -2.59
C VAL A 27 3.50 -5.66 -3.69
N ASP A 28 2.37 -6.33 -3.52
CA ASP A 28 1.85 -7.33 -4.47
C ASP A 28 0.38 -7.06 -4.79
N TRP A 29 -0.09 -7.62 -5.91
CA TRP A 29 -1.52 -7.71 -6.20
C TRP A 29 -2.16 -8.78 -5.31
N LEU A 30 -3.38 -8.50 -4.84
CA LEU A 30 -4.20 -9.53 -4.19
C LEU A 30 -4.68 -10.55 -5.21
N ASN A 31 -4.70 -11.82 -4.80
CA ASN A 31 -5.36 -12.87 -5.57
C ASN A 31 -6.89 -12.87 -5.33
N GLU A 32 -7.62 -13.69 -6.08
CA GLU A 32 -9.09 -13.76 -6.00
C GLU A 32 -9.61 -14.13 -4.60
N SER A 33 -8.91 -15.01 -3.89
CA SER A 33 -9.29 -15.42 -2.52
C SER A 33 -9.13 -14.26 -1.54
N GLU A 34 -8.00 -13.55 -1.62
CA GLU A 34 -7.73 -12.38 -0.79
C GLU A 34 -8.71 -11.23 -1.10
N ILE A 35 -9.02 -11.00 -2.38
CA ILE A 35 -10.06 -10.03 -2.79
C ILE A 35 -11.42 -10.42 -2.21
N SER A 36 -11.80 -11.70 -2.32
CA SER A 36 -13.09 -12.20 -1.81
C SER A 36 -13.24 -12.00 -0.32
N ALA A 37 -12.15 -12.18 0.46
CA ALA A 37 -12.16 -11.95 1.89
C ALA A 37 -12.49 -10.48 2.24
N ILE A 38 -11.85 -9.52 1.58
CA ILE A 38 -12.12 -8.09 1.82
C ILE A 38 -13.52 -7.70 1.32
N ALA A 39 -13.93 -8.24 0.16
CA ALA A 39 -15.25 -8.00 -0.39
C ALA A 39 -16.37 -8.46 0.55
N GLN A 40 -16.20 -9.60 1.22
CA GLN A 40 -17.16 -10.09 2.22
C GLN A 40 -17.23 -9.19 3.46
N ILE A 41 -16.09 -8.70 3.96
CA ILE A 41 -16.03 -7.80 5.11
C ILE A 41 -16.84 -6.52 4.86
N HIS A 42 -16.72 -5.95 3.66
CA HIS A 42 -17.30 -4.65 3.31
C HIS A 42 -18.55 -4.74 2.41
N ALA A 43 -19.09 -5.96 2.20
CA ALA A 43 -20.22 -6.23 1.31
C ALA A 43 -20.06 -5.63 -0.11
N LEU A 44 -18.89 -5.83 -0.72
CA LEU A 44 -18.56 -5.34 -2.06
C LEU A 44 -18.99 -6.33 -3.14
N GLU A 45 -19.40 -5.82 -4.29
CA GLU A 45 -19.96 -6.63 -5.38
C GLU A 45 -19.20 -6.47 -6.71
N ARG A 46 -18.39 -5.42 -6.85
CA ARG A 46 -17.73 -5.05 -8.11
C ARG A 46 -16.30 -4.57 -7.86
N VAL A 47 -15.54 -5.38 -7.13
CA VAL A 47 -14.12 -5.14 -6.87
C VAL A 47 -13.35 -5.15 -8.20
N GLU A 48 -12.52 -4.13 -8.45
CA GLU A 48 -11.68 -4.07 -9.66
C GLU A 48 -10.32 -4.75 -9.44
N PHE A 49 -9.66 -4.41 -8.34
CA PHE A 49 -8.36 -4.96 -7.97
C PHE A 49 -8.08 -4.71 -6.47
N GLY A 50 -7.01 -5.31 -5.97
CA GLY A 50 -6.48 -4.96 -4.66
C GLY A 50 -4.99 -5.17 -4.52
N ILE A 51 -4.42 -4.60 -3.47
CA ILE A 51 -2.99 -4.60 -3.18
C ILE A 51 -2.76 -5.16 -1.78
N LYS A 52 -1.72 -5.97 -1.66
CA LYS A 52 -1.12 -6.39 -0.41
C LYS A 52 0.15 -5.60 -0.17
N MET A 53 0.26 -5.02 1.02
CA MET A 53 1.48 -4.40 1.50
C MET A 53 1.95 -5.15 2.74
N SER A 54 3.09 -5.82 2.67
CA SER A 54 3.68 -6.53 3.81
C SER A 54 5.01 -5.88 4.16
N TRP A 55 5.28 -5.62 5.44
CA TRP A 55 6.52 -5.03 5.89
C TRP A 55 7.18 -5.80 7.02
N GLU A 56 8.50 -5.76 7.03
CA GLU A 56 9.35 -6.28 8.11
C GLU A 56 10.26 -5.17 8.63
N TYR A 57 10.20 -4.90 9.94
CA TYR A 57 11.03 -3.87 10.55
C TYR A 57 12.46 -4.36 10.73
N ARG A 58 13.46 -3.57 10.32
CA ARG A 58 14.87 -4.01 10.38
C ARG A 58 15.44 -4.13 11.80
N LYS A 59 14.89 -3.36 12.74
CA LYS A 59 15.40 -3.25 14.12
C LYS A 59 14.52 -3.98 15.14
N LYS A 60 13.42 -4.58 14.70
CA LYS A 60 12.47 -5.30 15.54
C LYS A 60 12.16 -6.60 14.84
N LEU A 61 12.10 -7.71 15.56
CA LEU A 61 11.58 -8.97 15.02
C LEU A 61 10.05 -8.86 14.93
N ASP A 62 9.58 -7.94 14.09
CA ASP A 62 8.19 -7.53 13.97
C ASP A 62 7.88 -7.33 12.49
N SER A 63 6.84 -8.00 12.03
CA SER A 63 6.38 -8.00 10.65
C SER A 63 4.89 -7.87 10.64
N ASP A 64 4.36 -7.12 9.69
CA ASP A 64 2.92 -6.93 9.60
C ASP A 64 2.52 -6.66 8.14
N TYR A 65 1.23 -6.76 7.83
CA TYR A 65 0.71 -6.52 6.48
C TYR A 65 -0.64 -5.81 6.51
N MET A 66 -0.97 -5.11 5.43
CA MET A 66 -2.30 -4.55 5.19
C MET A 66 -2.69 -4.82 3.75
N SER A 67 -3.90 -5.31 3.57
CA SER A 67 -4.48 -5.59 2.27
C SER A 67 -5.64 -4.64 2.03
N TRP A 68 -5.83 -4.20 0.79
CA TRP A 68 -6.97 -3.37 0.44
C TRP A 68 -7.42 -3.59 -0.99
N CYS A 69 -8.69 -3.26 -1.27
CA CYS A 69 -9.25 -3.30 -2.62
C CYS A 69 -10.08 -2.06 -2.93
N VAL A 70 -10.41 -1.89 -4.21
CA VAL A 70 -11.29 -0.84 -4.72
C VAL A 70 -12.48 -1.43 -5.44
N ASP A 71 -13.63 -0.77 -5.36
CA ASP A 71 -14.88 -1.22 -5.95
C ASP A 71 -15.46 -0.13 -6.86
N THR A 72 -15.90 -0.50 -8.06
CA THR A 72 -16.39 0.46 -9.08
C THR A 72 -17.58 1.31 -8.63
N LYS A 73 -18.37 0.87 -7.64
CA LYS A 73 -19.50 1.64 -7.10
C LYS A 73 -19.04 2.73 -6.14
N HIS A 74 -17.79 2.69 -5.67
CA HIS A 74 -17.27 3.51 -4.59
C HIS A 74 -16.02 4.30 -5.05
N PRO A 75 -16.20 5.42 -5.76
CA PRO A 75 -15.10 6.26 -6.20
C PRO A 75 -14.31 6.82 -5.01
N ASN A 76 -12.98 6.97 -5.20
CA ASN A 76 -12.08 7.68 -4.27
C ASN A 76 -12.00 7.06 -2.86
N VAL A 77 -12.32 5.78 -2.71
CA VAL A 77 -12.11 5.04 -1.46
C VAL A 77 -11.42 3.71 -1.70
N VAL A 78 -10.64 3.26 -0.72
CA VAL A 78 -10.14 1.89 -0.64
C VAL A 78 -10.69 1.22 0.62
N PHE A 79 -10.99 -0.07 0.50
CA PHE A 79 -11.52 -0.91 1.57
C PHE A 79 -10.41 -1.83 2.07
N THR A 80 -10.12 -1.81 3.37
CA THR A 80 -8.97 -2.52 3.94
C THR A 80 -9.40 -3.72 4.79
N ASP A 81 -8.54 -4.73 4.89
CA ASP A 81 -8.72 -5.85 5.82
C ASP A 81 -8.52 -5.44 7.29
N LYS A 82 -7.77 -4.36 7.51
CA LYS A 82 -7.53 -3.73 8.82
C LYS A 82 -7.13 -2.26 8.68
N SER A 83 -7.12 -1.52 9.77
CA SER A 83 -6.60 -0.15 9.83
C SER A 83 -5.06 -0.12 9.98
N ILE A 84 -4.51 1.08 10.18
CA ILE A 84 -3.06 1.36 10.23
C ILE A 84 -2.39 0.69 11.43
N SER A 85 -3.11 0.55 12.55
CA SER A 85 -2.56 -0.07 13.75
C SER A 85 -2.65 -1.59 13.71
N HIS A 86 -1.68 -2.25 14.32
CA HIS A 86 -1.67 -3.71 14.48
C HIS A 86 -2.98 -4.19 15.11
N ASN A 87 -3.56 -5.28 14.59
CA ASN A 87 -4.85 -5.87 15.03
C ASN A 87 -6.05 -4.90 15.08
N SER A 88 -6.08 -3.89 14.22
CA SER A 88 -7.24 -3.00 14.12
C SER A 88 -8.37 -3.58 13.29
N ALA A 89 -9.58 -3.09 13.53
CA ALA A 89 -10.72 -3.39 12.69
C ALA A 89 -10.51 -2.89 11.24
N PRO A 90 -11.15 -3.54 10.26
CA PRO A 90 -11.27 -3.04 8.89
C PRO A 90 -11.62 -1.55 8.84
N SER A 91 -11.11 -0.83 7.84
CA SER A 91 -11.35 0.60 7.68
C SER A 91 -11.57 0.96 6.22
N ILE A 92 -12.15 2.13 6.00
CA ILE A 92 -12.32 2.71 4.67
C ILE A 92 -11.48 3.98 4.62
N PHE A 93 -10.57 4.03 3.66
CA PHE A 93 -9.71 5.19 3.48
C PHE A 93 -10.19 5.94 2.25
N SER A 94 -10.23 7.27 2.34
CA SER A 94 -10.31 8.08 1.13
C SER A 94 -8.95 8.06 0.44
N TYR A 95 -8.94 8.07 -0.89
CA TYR A 95 -7.72 8.24 -1.65
C TYR A 95 -7.91 9.29 -2.73
N GLN A 96 -6.81 9.95 -3.11
CA GLN A 96 -6.76 10.90 -4.20
C GLN A 96 -5.43 10.78 -4.95
N MET A 97 -5.51 10.65 -6.26
CA MET A 97 -4.37 10.89 -7.14
C MET A 97 -4.25 12.40 -7.35
N ARG A 98 -3.15 13.00 -6.89
CA ARG A 98 -2.85 14.43 -7.14
C ARG A 98 -2.23 14.64 -8.52
N ASP A 99 -1.45 13.66 -8.93
CA ASP A 99 -0.83 13.50 -10.24
C ASP A 99 -0.53 11.99 -10.43
N PRO A 100 -0.08 11.53 -11.62
CA PRO A 100 0.18 10.11 -11.85
C PRO A 100 1.18 9.47 -10.88
N ASN A 101 2.03 10.23 -10.21
CA ASN A 101 3.09 9.77 -9.31
C ASN A 101 2.82 10.06 -7.85
N ARG A 102 1.71 10.73 -7.50
CA ARG A 102 1.41 11.17 -6.13
C ARG A 102 0.04 10.68 -5.69
N LEU A 103 0.06 9.71 -4.78
CA LEU A 103 -1.10 9.18 -4.09
C LEU A 103 -1.20 9.80 -2.70
N VAL A 104 -2.38 10.27 -2.34
CA VAL A 104 -2.73 10.66 -0.96
C VAL A 104 -3.82 9.71 -0.47
N MET A 105 -3.64 9.13 0.70
CA MET A 105 -4.61 8.28 1.39
C MET A 105 -4.88 8.83 2.78
N SER A 106 -6.13 8.82 3.23
CA SER A 106 -6.48 9.40 4.53
C SER A 106 -7.63 8.68 5.23
N VAL A 107 -7.57 8.64 6.56
CA VAL A 107 -8.65 8.14 7.42
C VAL A 107 -8.66 8.94 8.72
N GLY A 108 -9.79 9.59 9.03
CA GLY A 108 -9.92 10.46 10.20
C GLY A 108 -8.84 11.55 10.22
N LYS A 109 -7.97 11.52 11.22
CA LYS A 109 -6.87 12.48 11.41
C LYS A 109 -5.57 12.08 10.73
N TYR A 110 -5.49 10.86 10.19
CA TYR A 110 -4.30 10.33 9.55
C TYR A 110 -4.31 10.60 8.06
N GLU A 111 -3.15 10.97 7.53
CA GLU A 111 -2.89 11.09 6.11
C GLU A 111 -1.53 10.46 5.77
N GLU A 112 -1.51 9.69 4.69
CA GLU A 112 -0.30 9.20 4.05
C GLU A 112 -0.20 9.78 2.65
N THR A 113 0.94 10.40 2.34
CA THR A 113 1.30 10.79 0.97
C THR A 113 2.41 9.88 0.49
N ILE A 114 2.24 9.29 -0.69
CA ILE A 114 3.22 8.44 -1.35
C ILE A 114 3.56 9.04 -2.71
N VAL A 115 4.84 9.30 -2.95
CA VAL A 115 5.35 9.87 -4.21
C VAL A 115 6.34 8.91 -4.84
N LEU A 116 6.06 8.49 -6.08
CA LEU A 116 7.02 7.76 -6.93
C LEU A 116 7.89 8.79 -7.68
N GLU A 117 9.04 9.14 -7.10
CA GLU A 117 10.01 10.06 -7.71
C GLU A 117 10.66 9.46 -8.96
N SER A 118 10.83 8.14 -8.98
CA SER A 118 11.28 7.37 -10.14
C SER A 118 10.79 5.93 -10.05
N TYR A 119 11.13 5.11 -11.05
CA TYR A 119 10.83 3.67 -11.02
C TYR A 119 11.36 2.95 -9.76
N ASN A 120 12.48 3.43 -9.22
CA ASN A 120 13.17 2.81 -8.09
C ASN A 120 13.28 3.69 -6.84
N LYS A 121 12.67 4.88 -6.81
CA LYS A 121 12.69 5.76 -5.64
C LYS A 121 11.28 6.19 -5.27
N ARG A 122 10.93 5.98 -4.00
CA ARG A 122 9.64 6.36 -3.44
C ARG A 122 9.83 7.13 -2.14
N LEU A 123 9.03 8.17 -1.98
CA LEU A 123 8.92 8.96 -0.75
C LEU A 123 7.57 8.67 -0.11
N ARG A 124 7.56 8.35 1.18
CA ARG A 124 6.35 8.24 2.01
C ARG A 124 6.38 9.28 3.11
N GLU A 125 5.28 10.00 3.27
CA GLU A 125 5.07 10.94 4.37
C GLU A 125 3.83 10.56 5.15
N HIS A 126 3.97 10.51 6.47
CA HIS A 126 2.86 10.26 7.39
C HIS A 126 2.55 11.53 8.16
N ARG A 127 1.29 11.93 8.17
CA ARG A 127 0.79 13.09 8.90
C ARG A 127 -0.33 12.69 9.85
N TYR A 128 -0.38 13.39 10.98
CA TYR A 128 -1.46 13.30 11.93
C TYR A 128 -1.91 14.72 12.26
N GLU A 129 -3.19 15.03 12.04
CA GLU A 129 -3.73 16.40 12.17
C GLU A 129 -2.90 17.44 11.38
N GLY A 130 -2.47 17.08 10.17
CA GLY A 130 -1.63 17.92 9.30
C GLY A 130 -0.15 17.99 9.68
N LYS A 131 0.23 17.59 10.90
CA LYS A 131 1.63 17.59 11.35
C LYS A 131 2.42 16.45 10.71
N LEU A 132 3.59 16.74 10.15
CA LEU A 132 4.51 15.71 9.66
C LEU A 132 5.04 14.88 10.84
N MET A 133 4.66 13.60 10.89
CA MET A 133 5.11 12.67 11.91
C MET A 133 6.31 11.86 11.45
N ARG A 134 6.33 11.49 10.16
CA ARG A 134 7.40 10.67 9.60
C ARG A 134 7.59 10.93 8.12
N ARG A 135 8.84 10.83 7.67
CA ARG A 135 9.24 10.80 6.28
C ARG A 135 10.13 9.58 6.04
N LEU A 136 9.85 8.80 5.01
CA LEU A 136 10.60 7.60 4.65
C LEU A 136 10.98 7.66 3.17
N TRP A 137 12.26 7.44 2.92
CA TRP A 137 12.78 7.20 1.57
C TRP A 137 12.98 5.70 1.38
N GLU A 138 12.44 5.20 0.28
CA GLU A 138 12.44 3.79 -0.08
C GLU A 138 13.07 3.62 -1.46
N THR A 139 13.91 2.59 -1.60
CA THR A 139 14.54 2.21 -2.86
C THR A 139 14.04 0.85 -3.28
N LYS A 140 13.61 0.71 -4.54
CA LYS A 140 13.17 -0.57 -5.08
C LYS A 140 14.36 -1.49 -5.30
N VAL A 141 14.22 -2.74 -4.87
CA VAL A 141 15.21 -3.79 -5.13
C VAL A 141 14.88 -4.41 -6.49
N ASP A 142 15.81 -4.33 -7.42
CA ASP A 142 15.68 -5.08 -8.67
C ASP A 142 15.77 -6.57 -8.37
N ALA A 143 14.82 -7.35 -8.86
CA ALA A 143 14.76 -8.81 -8.65
C ALA A 143 16.00 -9.56 -9.20
N THR A 144 16.84 -8.88 -9.99
CA THR A 144 18.13 -9.39 -10.48
C THR A 144 19.28 -9.28 -9.47
N ILE A 145 19.07 -8.60 -8.34
CA ILE A 145 20.07 -8.42 -7.27
C ILE A 145 19.53 -8.98 -5.95
N ALA A 146 18.96 -10.19 -5.97
CA ALA A 146 18.86 -10.98 -4.76
C ALA A 146 20.25 -11.61 -4.51
N PRO A 147 20.94 -11.32 -3.39
CA PRO A 147 22.07 -12.15 -3.00
C PRO A 147 21.52 -13.54 -2.70
N LEU A 148 22.04 -14.54 -3.42
CA LEU A 148 21.99 -15.94 -3.02
C LEU A 148 22.65 -16.06 -1.64
N ALA A 149 21.86 -16.00 -0.58
CA ALA A 149 22.22 -16.38 0.78
C ALA A 149 20.89 -16.77 1.45
N MET A 150 20.64 -18.00 1.92
CA MET A 150 21.57 -18.99 2.46
C MET A 150 21.06 -20.40 2.14
N VAL A 151 21.94 -21.21 1.55
CA VAL A 151 21.91 -22.66 1.74
C VAL A 151 23.01 -22.94 2.75
N SER A 152 22.61 -23.40 3.93
CA SER A 152 23.46 -24.12 4.87
C SER A 152 22.56 -24.95 5.78
#